data_AF-A0A497Q391-F1
#
_entry.id   AF-A0A497Q391-F1
#
_cell.length_a   1.000
_cell.length_b   1.000
_cell.length_c   1.000
_cell.angle_alpha   90.00
_cell.angle_beta   90.00
_cell.angle_gamma   90.00
#
_symmetry.space_group_name_H-M   'P 1'
#
loop_
_entity.id
_entity.type
_entity.pdbx_description
1 polymer ?
#
loop_
_entity_poly.entity_id
_entity_poly.type
_entity_poly.pdbx_seq_one_letter_code
_entity_poly.pdbx_strand_id
1 'polypeptide(L)' 'HLRRCSSSPAPGLIILDEPGAGLDEQRRRWLPDAIKNLDVVEQVIVVTHMEELRGATDHVITLTPQGKGRQPIVEME' A
#
# COMPACT_ATOMS: atom_id res chain seq x y z
N HIS A 1 -17.29 -30.79 -8.60
CA HIS A 1 -16.44 -30.76 -7.39
C HIS A 1 -14.98 -30.58 -7.83
N LEU A 2 -14.60 -29.37 -8.26
CA LEU A 2 -13.21 -29.11 -8.65
C LEU A 2 -12.44 -28.66 -7.40
N ARG A 3 -11.57 -29.53 -6.88
CA ARG A 3 -10.56 -29.15 -5.90
C ARG A 3 -9.45 -28.41 -6.65
N ARG A 4 -9.38 -27.09 -6.52
CA ARG A 4 -8.20 -26.32 -6.95
C ARG A 4 -7.06 -26.67 -5.99
N CYS A 5 -6.10 -27.45 -6.48
CA CYS A 5 -4.75 -27.40 -5.93
C CYS A 5 -4.07 -26.13 -6.48
N SER A 6 -3.69 -25.20 -5.61
CA SER A 6 -2.62 -24.24 -5.87
C SER A 6 -1.91 -23.96 -4.54
N SER A 7 -0.95 -24.82 -4.23
CA SER A 7 -0.17 -24.86 -3.00
C SER A 7 0.98 -23.86 -3.02
N SER A 8 0.66 -22.58 -3.11
CA SER A 8 1.57 -21.55 -2.60
C SER A 8 0.76 -20.76 -1.59
N PRO A 9 1.23 -20.61 -0.33
CA PRO A 9 0.59 -19.68 0.58
C PRO A 9 0.56 -18.33 -0.14
N ALA A 10 -0.61 -17.69 -0.12
CA ALA A 10 -0.69 -16.32 -0.60
C ALA A 10 0.32 -15.49 0.22
N PRO A 11 0.99 -14.50 -0.38
CA PRO A 11 1.97 -13.71 0.33
C PRO A 11 1.29 -13.03 1.53
N GLY A 12 1.81 -13.27 2.73
CA GLY A 12 1.29 -12.62 3.95
C GLY A 12 1.49 -11.10 3.91
N LEU A 13 2.50 -10.62 3.17
CA LEU A 13 2.84 -9.20 3.07
C LEU A 13 3.11 -8.81 1.61
N ILE A 14 2.51 -7.70 1.16
CA ILE A 14 2.86 -7.03 -0.10
C ILE A 14 3.32 -5.60 0.19
N ILE A 15 4.35 -5.16 -0.54
CA ILE A 15 4.82 -3.78 -0.53
C ILE A 15 4.56 -3.18 -1.92
N LEU A 16 3.83 -2.07 -1.98
CA LEU A 16 3.53 -1.33 -3.20
C LEU A 16 4.31 0.00 -3.18
N ASP A 17 5.18 0.20 -4.16
CA ASP A 17 5.95 1.43 -4.34
C ASP A 17 5.31 2.28 -5.44
N GLU A 18 4.78 3.45 -5.06
CA GLU A 18 4.08 4.40 -5.93
C GLU A 18 3.00 3.77 -6.86
N PRO A 19 2.00 3.04 -6.32
CA PRO A 19 1.04 2.29 -7.14
C PRO A 19 0.10 3.14 -8.02
N GLY A 20 0.00 4.45 -7.75
CA GLY A 20 -0.79 5.38 -8.56
C GLY A 20 -0.02 6.07 -9.68
N ALA A 21 1.27 5.79 -9.85
CA ALA A 21 2.08 6.40 -10.91
C ALA A 21 1.48 6.10 -12.30
N GLY A 22 1.23 7.15 -13.08
CA GLY A 22 0.63 7.04 -14.42
C GLY A 22 -0.90 6.91 -14.46
N LEU A 23 -1.58 6.93 -13.30
CA LEU A 23 -3.05 7.03 -13.24
C LEU A 23 -3.51 8.48 -13.27
N ASP A 24 -4.64 8.73 -13.93
CA ASP A 24 -5.34 10.02 -13.82
C ASP A 24 -6.00 10.17 -12.44
N GLU A 25 -6.46 11.39 -12.12
CA GLU A 25 -7.13 11.70 -10.84
C GLU A 25 -8.33 10.79 -10.56
N GLN A 26 -9.09 10.43 -11.59
CA GLN A 26 -10.29 9.60 -11.42
C GLN A 26 -9.90 8.17 -11.02
N ARG A 27 -8.92 7.57 -11.69
CA ARG A 27 -8.44 6.21 -11.37
C ARG A 27 -7.71 6.15 -10.03
N ARG A 28 -7.00 7.22 -9.65
CA ARG A 28 -6.38 7.33 -8.32
C ARG A 28 -7.39 7.22 -7.18
N ARG A 29 -8.61 7.72 -7.36
CA ARG A 29 -9.69 7.60 -6.36
C ARG A 29 -10.20 6.17 -6.16
N TRP A 30 -10.02 5.29 -7.15
CA TRP A 30 -10.44 3.88 -7.06
C TRP A 30 -9.35 2.95 -6.52
N LEU A 31 -8.10 3.45 -6.48
CA LEU A 31 -6.95 2.68 -6.03
C LEU A 31 -7.08 2.18 -4.58
N PRO A 32 -7.58 2.97 -3.61
CA PRO A 32 -7.75 2.48 -2.25
C PRO A 32 -8.71 1.30 -2.15
N ASP A 33 -9.83 1.35 -2.88
CA ASP A 33 -10.80 0.25 -2.91
C ASP A 33 -10.20 -0.99 -3.59
N ALA A 34 -9.44 -0.81 -4.67
CA ALA A 34 -8.76 -1.91 -5.34
C ALA A 34 -7.75 -2.61 -4.41
N ILE A 35 -7.00 -1.85 -3.61
CA ILE A 35 -6.04 -2.39 -2.64
C ILE A 35 -6.77 -3.11 -1.49
N LYS A 36 -7.87 -2.54 -0.98
CA LYS A 36 -8.68 -3.17 0.07
C LYS A 36 -9.27 -4.51 -0.34
N ASN A 37 -9.60 -4.67 -1.62
CA ASN A 37 -10.15 -5.91 -2.17
C ASN A 37 -9.09 -7.01 -2.43
N LEU A 38 -7.83 -6.81 -2.01
CA LEU A 38 -6.80 -7.84 -2.06
C LEU A 38 -6.96 -8.84 -0.91
N ASP A 39 -8.07 -9.59 -0.91
CA ASP A 39 -8.46 -10.55 0.14
C ASP A 39 -7.46 -11.71 0.34
N VAL A 40 -6.50 -11.87 -0.57
CA VAL A 40 -5.47 -12.91 -0.51
C VAL A 40 -4.25 -12.51 0.31
N VAL A 41 -4.14 -11.25 0.74
CA VAL A 41 -2.96 -10.71 1.42
C VAL A 41 -3.32 -10.32 2.84
N GLU A 42 -2.52 -10.72 3.83
CA GLU A 42 -2.78 -10.37 5.23
C GLU A 42 -2.44 -8.91 5.54
N GLN A 43 -1.39 -8.37 4.92
CA GLN A 43 -0.95 -6.99 5.12
C GLN A 43 -0.43 -6.36 3.82
N VAL A 44 -0.82 -5.11 3.56
CA VAL A 44 -0.30 -4.31 2.44
C VAL A 44 0.38 -3.05 3.00
N ILE A 45 1.62 -2.84 2.61
CA ILE A 45 2.36 -1.59 2.89
C ILE A 45 2.44 -0.81 1.59
N VAL A 46 2.03 0.45 1.62
CA VAL A 46 2.08 1.34 0.46
C VAL A 46 3.03 2.49 0.74
N VAL A 47 3.99 2.71 -0.15
CA VAL A 47 4.86 3.89 -0.15
C VAL A 47 4.38 4.82 -1.25
N THR A 48 3.86 5.98 -0.87
CA THR A 48 3.37 6.96 -1.83
C THR A 48 3.28 8.36 -1.23
N HIS A 49 3.14 9.35 -2.10
CA HIS A 49 2.83 10.74 -1.76
C HIS A 49 1.35 11.11 -1.99
N MET A 50 0.48 10.14 -2.31
CA MET A 50 -0.95 10.35 -2.59
C MET A 50 -1.81 10.50 -1.32
N GLU A 51 -2.58 11.59 -1.23
CA GLU A 51 -3.48 11.84 -0.11
C GLU A 51 -4.72 10.93 -0.11
N GLU A 52 -5.17 10.48 -1.28
CA GLU A 52 -6.35 9.61 -1.42
C GLU A 52 -6.17 8.27 -0.70
N LEU A 53 -4.92 7.78 -0.62
CA LEU A 53 -4.59 6.55 0.10
C LEU A 53 -4.51 6.78 1.61
N ARG A 54 -4.01 7.94 2.05
CA ARG A 54 -3.90 8.29 3.49
C ARG A 54 -5.25 8.20 4.21
N GLY A 55 -6.33 8.65 3.57
CA GLY A 55 -7.67 8.61 4.15
C GLY A 55 -8.32 7.23 4.21
N ALA A 56 -7.74 6.24 3.54
CA ALA A 56 -8.32 4.90 3.38
C ALA A 56 -7.54 3.81 4.12
N THR A 57 -6.34 4.10 4.63
CA THR A 57 -5.46 3.16 5.35
C THR A 57 -5.77 3.09 6.84
N ASP A 58 -5.50 1.95 7.45
CA ASP A 58 -5.67 1.73 8.90
C ASP A 58 -4.58 2.41 9.75
N HIS A 59 -3.37 2.53 9.19
CA HIS A 59 -2.21 3.14 9.83
C HIS A 59 -1.48 4.04 8.84
N VAL A 60 -0.99 5.19 9.31
CA VAL A 60 -0.21 6.12 8.50
C VAL A 60 1.16 6.33 9.11
N ILE A 61 2.20 6.13 8.31
CA ILE A 61 3.59 6.39 8.71
C ILE A 61 4.13 7.53 7.85
N THR A 62 4.43 8.66 8.49
CA THR A 62 5.02 9.82 7.83
C THR A 62 6.54 9.78 7.97
N LEU A 63 7.25 9.87 6.85
CA LEU A 63 8.71 9.89 6.80
C LEU A 63 9.19 11.30 6.40
N THR A 64 9.83 12.00 7.33
CA THR A 64 10.40 13.33 7.08
C THR A 64 11.91 13.23 6.87
N PRO A 65 12.44 13.56 5.68
CA PRO A 65 13.87 13.49 5.41
C PRO A 65 14.66 14.55 6.21
N GLN A 66 15.74 14.15 6.87
CA GLN A 66 16.59 15.04 7.68
C GLN A 66 17.87 15.55 6.96
N GLY A 67 17.96 15.34 5.64
CA GLY A 67 19.15 15.65 4.84
C GLY A 67 20.14 14.48 4.73
N LYS A 68 21.22 14.66 3.95
CA LYS A 68 22.15 13.58 3.59
C LYS A 68 22.84 12.97 4.83
N GLY A 69 22.73 11.65 4.96
CA GLY A 69 23.42 10.86 5.99
C GLY A 69 22.72 10.77 7.35
N ARG A 70 21.50 11.33 7.48
CA ARG A 70 20.68 11.22 8.69
C ARG A 70 19.49 10.31 8.45
N GLN A 71 19.08 9.60 9.50
CA GLN A 71 17.86 8.80 9.45
C GLN A 71 16.64 9.74 9.33
N PRO A 72 15.62 9.37 8.54
CA PRO A 72 14.39 10.13 8.47
C PRO A 72 13.68 10.11 9.83
N ILE A 73 12.95 11.19 10.13
CA ILE A 73 12.01 11.19 11.26
C ILE A 73 10.83 10.33 10.85
N VAL A 74 10.41 9.43 11.73
CA VAL A 74 9.25 8.54 11.53
C VAL A 74 8.18 8.95 12.53
N GLU A 75 7.01 9.34 12.03
CA GLU A 75 5.83 9.64 12.83
C GLU A 75 4.73 8.63 12.48
N MET A 76 4.03 8.09 13.48
CA MET A 76 2.95 7.12 13.30
C MET A 76 1.65 7.71 13.83
N GLU A 77 0.59 7.67 13.01
CA GLU A 77 -0.78 8.07 13.36
C GLU A 77 -1.72 6.85 13.42
#